data_AF-A0A1Q3YVB1-F1
#
_entry.id   AF-A0A1Q3YVB1-F1
#
_cell.length_a   1.000
_cell.length_b   1.000
_cell.length_c   1.000
_cell.angle_alpha   90.00
_cell.angle_beta   90.00
_cell.angle_gamma   90.00
#
_symmetry.space_group_name_H-M   'P 1'
#
loop_
_entity.id
_entity.type
_entity.pdbx_description
1 polymer ?
#
loop_
_entity_poly.entity_id
_entity_poly.type
_entity_poly.pdbx_seq_one_letter_code
_entity_poly.pdbx_strand_id
1 'polypeptide(L)' 'MRIYRLHDGKKWPPAKKDGLFVLGDPRAGDKKHHEKNEVLVRTEEEAIRLLRDGFSIRIETSTRPSLVRRNLFVDDFRLS' A
#
# COMPACT_ATOMS: atom_id res chain seq x y z
N MET A 1 -7.05 -2.58 -12.35
CA MET A 1 -6.37 -2.53 -11.03
C MET A 1 -6.40 -1.09 -10.57
N ARG A 2 -7.14 -0.78 -9.51
CA ARG A 2 -7.37 0.61 -9.11
C ARG A 2 -6.16 1.15 -8.34
N ILE A 3 -5.67 0.39 -7.36
CA ILE A 3 -4.46 0.72 -6.60
C ILE A 3 -3.24 0.10 -7.28
N TYR A 4 -2.21 0.88 -7.57
CA TYR A 4 -0.92 0.34 -8.04
C TYR A 4 0.24 1.30 -7.73
N ARG A 5 1.46 0.75 -7.67
CA ARG A 5 2.69 1.56 -7.69
C ARG A 5 3.29 1.57 -9.09
N LEU A 6 3.66 2.73 -9.60
CA LEU A 6 4.47 2.82 -10.82
C LEU A 6 5.96 2.79 -10.44
N HIS A 7 6.68 1.77 -10.88
CA HIS A 7 8.12 1.63 -10.65
C HIS A 7 8.77 0.90 -11.82
N ASP A 8 9.88 1.44 -12.31
CA ASP A 8 10.64 0.94 -13.47
C ASP A 8 9.77 0.73 -14.71
N GLY A 9 8.87 1.69 -14.96
CA GLY A 9 7.92 1.65 -16.08
C GLY A 9 6.82 0.59 -15.96
N LYS A 10 6.72 -0.10 -14.81
CA LYS A 10 5.74 -1.17 -14.57
C LYS A 10 4.76 -0.79 -13.46
N LYS A 11 3.49 -1.21 -13.63
CA LYS A 11 2.46 -1.11 -12.58
C LYS A 11 2.55 -2.34 -11.68
N TRP A 12 2.81 -2.12 -10.40
CA TRP A 12 2.92 -3.16 -9.38
C TRP A 12 1.67 -3.21 -8.50
N PRO A 13 1.06 -4.39 -8.31
CA PRO A 13 -0.14 -4.55 -7.49
C PRO A 13 0.15 -4.43 -5.99
N PRO A 14 -0.86 -4.12 -5.18
CA PRO A 14 -0.81 -4.31 -3.74
C PRO A 14 -0.56 -5.77 -3.39
N ALA A 15 0.35 -5.97 -2.45
CA ALA A 15 0.55 -7.25 -1.80
C ALA A 15 -0.62 -7.52 -0.85
N LYS A 16 -1.06 -8.77 -0.80
CA LYS A 16 -2.13 -9.21 0.10
C LYS A 16 -1.63 -10.30 1.04
N LYS A 17 -2.06 -10.23 2.30
CA LYS A 17 -1.83 -11.25 3.32
C LYS A 17 -3.19 -11.86 3.65
N ASP A 18 -3.35 -13.16 3.40
CA ASP A 18 -4.62 -13.88 3.59
C ASP A 18 -5.83 -13.21 2.92
N GLY A 19 -5.60 -12.63 1.74
CA GLY A 19 -6.62 -11.90 0.97
C GLY A 19 -6.90 -10.46 1.42
N LEU A 20 -6.25 -9.98 2.49
CA LEU A 20 -6.37 -8.63 3.02
C LEU A 20 -5.26 -7.72 2.48
N PHE A 21 -5.57 -6.45 2.26
CA PHE A 21 -4.57 -5.42 1.96
C PHE A 21 -3.77 -5.09 3.23
N VAL A 22 -2.47 -4.93 3.06
CA VAL A 22 -1.56 -4.62 4.18
C VAL A 22 -1.13 -3.17 4.10
N LEU A 23 -1.54 -2.35 5.07
CA LEU A 23 -1.20 -0.94 5.18
C LEU A 23 -0.31 -0.65 6.40
N GLY A 24 0.35 0.49 6.37
CA GLY A 24 1.14 1.01 7.48
C GLY A 24 0.65 2.39 7.91
N ASP A 25 0.29 2.50 9.19
CA ASP A 25 -0.18 3.76 9.81
C ASP A 25 0.99 4.77 9.92
N PRO A 26 0.86 5.99 9.40
CA PRO A 26 1.88 7.03 9.55
C PRO A 26 2.16 7.39 11.02
N ARG A 27 1.19 7.21 11.93
CA ARG A 27 1.33 7.46 13.38
C ARG A 27 2.33 6.53 14.05
N ALA A 28 2.56 5.34 13.48
CA ALA A 28 3.57 4.40 13.96
C ALA A 28 5.01 4.81 13.57
N GLY A 29 5.18 5.88 12.78
CA GLY A 29 6.49 6.41 12.38
C GLY A 29 7.35 5.36 11.71
N ASP A 30 8.58 5.21 12.18
CA ASP A 30 9.53 4.21 11.65
C ASP A 30 9.13 2.77 11.97
N LYS A 31 8.25 2.53 12.93
CA LYS A 31 7.83 1.17 13.34
C LYS A 31 6.65 0.64 12.51
N LYS A 32 6.12 1.41 11.56
CA LYS A 32 4.95 1.03 10.74
C LYS A 32 5.13 -0.23 9.87
N HIS A 33 6.37 -0.68 9.69
CA HIS A 33 6.68 -1.88 8.91
C HIS A 33 6.74 -3.16 9.74
N HIS A 34 6.63 -3.06 11.07
CA HIS A 34 6.56 -4.23 11.96
C HIS A 34 5.17 -4.87 11.85
N GLU A 35 5.11 -6.20 11.90
CA GLU A 35 3.87 -6.98 11.76
C GLU A 35 2.76 -6.53 12.71
N LYS A 36 3.11 -6.23 13.97
CA LYS A 36 2.13 -5.75 14.98
C LYS A 36 1.47 -4.41 14.66
N ASN A 37 2.04 -3.64 13.73
CA ASN A 37 1.54 -2.33 13.32
C ASN A 37 0.93 -2.37 11.90
N GLU A 38 0.81 -3.57 11.31
CA GLU A 38 0.11 -3.75 10.05
C GLU A 38 -1.37 -3.44 10.23
N VAL A 39 -1.89 -2.62 9.33
CA VAL A 39 -3.32 -2.33 9.24
C VAL A 39 -3.88 -3.18 8.11
N LEU A 40 -4.64 -4.21 8.49
CA LEU A 40 -5.22 -5.17 7.56
C LEU A 40 -6.65 -4.76 7.22
N VAL A 41 -6.91 -4.53 5.94
CA VAL A 41 -8.25 -4.18 5.46
C VAL A 41 -8.71 -5.11 4.37
N ARG A 42 -10.01 -5.43 4.37
CA ARG A 42 -10.57 -6.42 3.45
C ARG A 42 -10.93 -5.83 2.10
N THR A 43 -11.43 -4.59 2.11
CA THR A 43 -12.01 -3.96 0.92
C THR A 43 -11.01 -3.02 0.25
N GLU A 44 -11.11 -2.90 -1.06
CA GLU A 44 -10.28 -1.97 -1.83
C GLU A 44 -10.66 -0.51 -1.50
N GLU A 45 -11.94 -0.24 -1.26
CA GLU A 45 -12.47 1.07 -0.87
C GLU A 45 -11.87 1.56 0.45
N GLU A 46 -11.77 0.69 1.45
CA GLU A 46 -11.16 1.01 2.74
C GLU A 46 -9.65 1.26 2.61
N ALA A 47 -8.96 0.44 1.80
CA ALA A 47 -7.54 0.67 1.49
C ALA A 47 -7.34 2.04 0.81
N ILE A 48 -8.19 2.40 -0.16
CA ILE A 48 -8.13 3.70 -0.85
C ILE A 48 -8.33 4.86 0.13
N ARG A 49 -9.29 4.77 1.05
CA ARG A 49 -9.53 5.81 2.07
C ARG A 49 -8.29 6.03 2.93
N LEU A 50 -7.74 4.95 3.48
CA LEU A 50 -6.54 5.03 4.31
C LEU A 50 -5.31 5.56 3.55
N LEU A 51 -5.16 5.16 2.29
CA LEU A 51 -4.10 5.68 1.42
C LEU A 51 -4.20 7.18 1.19
N ARG A 52 -5.43 7.71 1.01
CA ARG A 52 -5.68 9.16 0.93
C ARG A 52 -5.37 9.88 2.24
N ASP A 53 -5.57 9.21 3.38
CA ASP A 53 -5.21 9.71 4.70
C ASP A 53 -3.69 9.63 5.00
N GLY A 54 -2.89 9.17 4.03
CA GLY A 54 -1.44 9.16 4.12
C GLY A 54 -0.83 7.86 4.64
N PHE A 55 -1.64 6.79 4.72
CA PHE A 55 -1.13 5.45 4.99
C PHE A 55 -0.23 4.99 3.86
N SER A 56 0.71 4.12 4.21
CA SER A 56 1.52 3.38 3.22
C SER A 56 0.84 2.05 2.92
N ILE A 57 1.08 1.46 1.76
CA ILE A 57 0.56 0.13 1.40
C ILE A 57 1.69 -0.78 0.99
N ARG A 58 1.55 -2.07 1.28
CA ARG A 58 2.48 -3.09 0.86
C ARG A 58 2.24 -3.41 -0.61
N ILE A 59 3.27 -3.33 -1.41
CA ILE A 59 3.24 -3.52 -2.86
C ILE A 59 4.16 -4.69 -3.22
N GLU A 60 3.70 -5.54 -4.14
CA GLU A 60 4.52 -6.59 -4.72
C GLU A 60 5.73 -5.99 -5.45
N THR A 61 6.89 -6.64 -5.37
CA THR A 61 8.07 -6.25 -6.15
C THR A 61 8.72 -7.50 -6.76
N SER A 62 9.78 -7.32 -7.52
CA SER A 62 10.56 -8.43 -8.09
C SER A 62 11.25 -9.31 -7.03
N THR A 63 11.43 -8.81 -5.80
CA THR A 63 12.14 -9.54 -4.75
C THR A 63 11.25 -9.81 -3.54
N ARG A 64 10.82 -8.75 -2.84
CA ARG A 64 9.98 -8.85 -1.63
C ARG A 64 8.97 -7.72 -1.57
N PRO A 65 7.75 -7.97 -1.06
CA PRO A 65 6.77 -6.93 -0.88
C PRO A 65 7.29 -5.79 0.01
N SER A 66 7.19 -4.56 -0.49
CA SER A 66 7.70 -3.38 0.20
C SER A 66 6.56 -2.45 0.60
N LEU A 67 6.67 -1.86 1.79
CA LEU A 67 5.73 -0.86 2.26
C LEU A 67 6.08 0.49 1.64
N VAL A 68 5.20 1.01 0.79
CA VAL A 68 5.45 2.23 0.01
C VAL A 68 4.35 3.26 0.20
N ARG A 69 4.73 4.52 -0.01
CA ARG A 69 3.80 5.65 -0.12
C ARG A 69 3.92 6.36 -1.47
N ARG A 70 5.14 6.48 -1.99
CA ARG A 70 5.47 7.22 -3.21
C ARG A 70 5.18 6.45 -4.50
N ASN A 71 4.91 7.21 -5.57
CA ASN A 71 4.52 6.72 -6.90
C ASN A 71 3.33 5.77 -6.83
N LEU A 72 2.42 6.03 -5.90
CA LEU A 72 1.21 5.26 -5.70
C LEU A 72 0.06 5.95 -6.44
N PHE A 73 -0.72 5.15 -7.15
CA PHE A 73 -1.83 5.59 -7.97
C PHE A 73 -3.12 4.91 -7.53
N VAL A 74 -4.22 5.64 -7.59
CA VAL A 74 -5.59 5.15 -7.44
C VAL A 74 -6.40 5.66 -8.60
N ASP A 75 -7.01 4.76 -9.36
CA ASP A 75 -7.82 5.12 -10.54
C ASP A 75 -7.02 6.02 -11.53
N ASP A 76 -5.74 5.68 -11.72
CA ASP A 76 -4.75 6.42 -12.52
C ASP A 76 -4.40 7.84 -12.02
N PHE A 77 -4.94 8.27 -10.87
CA PHE A 77 -4.52 9.49 -10.17
C PHE A 77 -3.39 9.22 -9.19
N ARG A 78 -2.33 10.02 -9.25
CA ARG A 78 -1.20 9.92 -8.33
C ARG A 78 -1.59 10.45 -6.94
N LEU A 79 -1.40 9.63 -5.91
CA LEU A 79 -1.60 10.01 -4.50
C LEU A 79 -0.36 10.67 -3.89
N SER A 80 0.85 10.14 -4.16
CA SER A 80 2.13 10.79 -3.81
C SER A 80 3.30 10.30 -4.66
#